data_AF-A0A2V5ZST5-F1
#
_entry.id   AF-A0A2V5ZST5-F1
#
_cell.length_a   1.000
_cell.length_b   1.000
_cell.length_c   1.000
_cell.angle_alpha   90.00
_cell.angle_beta   90.00
_cell.angle_gamma   90.00
#
_symmetry.space_group_name_H-M   'P 1'
#
loop_
_entity.id
_entity.type
_entity.pdbx_description
1 polymer ?
#
loop_
_entity_poly.entity_id
_entity_poly.type
_entity_poly.pdbx_seq_one_letter_code
_entity_poly.pdbx_strand_id
1 'polypeptide(L)' 'MNAARITRTSKSNLALAFVSLPKGRRRDITTFYAFCRVIDDIADDVDLSVEEKQRRLTVWRGSLRA' A
#
# COMPACT_ATOMS: atom_id res chain seq x y z
N MET A 1 -8.19 4.55 -6.12
CA MET A 1 -7.74 3.55 -5.12
C MET A 1 -8.52 3.74 -3.83
N ASN A 2 -8.95 2.67 -3.16
CA ASN A 2 -9.61 2.75 -1.85
C ASN A 2 -8.75 1.97 -0.84
N ALA A 3 -8.16 2.70 0.11
CA ALA A 3 -7.24 2.12 1.10
C ALA A 3 -7.89 0.97 1.89
N ALA A 4 -9.13 1.16 2.36
CA ALA A 4 -9.84 0.13 3.10
C ALA A 4 -10.09 -1.14 2.27
N ARG A 5 -10.27 -1.01 0.95
CA ARG A 5 -10.37 -2.17 0.06
C ARG A 5 -9.04 -2.90 -0.05
N ILE A 6 -7.95 -2.17 -0.32
CA ILE A 6 -6.59 -2.74 -0.47
C ILE A 6 -6.16 -3.45 0.81
N THR A 7 -6.33 -2.81 1.96
CA THR A 7 -6.02 -3.39 3.28
C THR A 7 -6.84 -4.64 3.57
N ARG A 8 -8.12 -4.67 3.17
CA ARG A 8 -8.98 -5.85 3.36
C ARG A 8 -8.58 -7.00 2.42
N THR A 9 -8.23 -6.69 1.17
CA THR A 9 -7.84 -7.70 0.18
C THR A 9 -6.44 -8.26 0.41
N SER A 10 -5.59 -7.57 1.17
CA SER A 10 -4.23 -8.06 1.46
C SER A 10 -4.19 -9.32 2.32
N LYS A 11 -5.29 -9.65 3.03
CA LYS A 11 -5.43 -10.82 3.92
C LYS A 11 -4.29 -10.95 4.96
N SER A 12 -3.65 -9.84 5.33
CA SER A 12 -2.53 -9.83 6.28
C SER A 12 -3.01 -9.83 7.73
N ASN A 13 -2.36 -10.61 8.59
CA ASN A 13 -2.56 -10.57 10.04
C ASN A 13 -2.27 -9.18 10.63
N LEU A 14 -1.40 -8.39 9.98
CA LEU A 14 -1.12 -7.02 10.39
C LEU A 14 -2.35 -6.11 10.24
N ALA A 15 -3.14 -6.29 9.17
CA ALA A 15 -4.35 -5.49 8.95
C ALA A 15 -5.41 -5.71 10.04
N LEU A 16 -5.47 -6.92 10.60
CA LEU A 16 -6.34 -7.24 11.73
C LEU A 16 -5.95 -6.47 13.00
N ALA A 17 -4.64 -6.28 13.24
CA ALA A 17 -4.15 -5.55 14.40
C ALA A 17 -4.64 -4.09 14.44
N PHE A 18 -5.01 -3.50 13.30
CA PHE A 18 -5.49 -2.11 13.26
C PHE A 18 -6.84 -1.92 13.97
N VAL A 19 -7.61 -3.00 14.18
CA VAL A 19 -8.88 -2.96 14.92
C VAL A 19 -8.67 -2.55 16.38
N SER A 20 -7.49 -2.79 16.96
CA SER A 20 -7.17 -2.38 18.33
C SER A 20 -6.93 -0.88 18.48
N LEU A 21 -6.74 -0.15 17.38
CA LEU A 21 -6.40 1.27 17.42
C LEU A 21 -7.64 2.18 17.56
N PRO A 22 -7.50 3.35 18.20
CA PRO A 22 -8.50 4.41 18.20
C PRO A 22 -8.89 4.82 16.78
N LYS A 23 -10.13 5.25 16.58
CA LYS A 23 -10.72 5.50 15.25
C LYS A 23 -9.89 6.42 14.34
N GLY A 24 -9.30 7.49 14.90
CA GLY A 24 -8.40 8.38 14.15
C GLY A 24 -7.17 7.66 13.62
N ARG A 25 -6.39 7.04 14.52
CA ARG A 25 -5.19 6.28 14.18
C ARG A 25 -5.47 5.10 13.25
N ARG A 26 -6.62 4.44 13.40
CA ARG A 26 -7.06 3.33 12.53
C ARG A 26 -7.18 3.79 11.08
N ARG A 27 -7.71 4.98 10.83
CA ARG A 27 -7.82 5.54 9.47
C ARG A 27 -6.43 5.81 8.89
N ASP A 28 -5.56 6.45 9.68
CA ASP A 28 -4.22 6.83 9.23
C ASP A 28 -3.38 5.61 8.88
N ILE A 29 -3.35 4.60 9.76
CA ILE A 29 -2.60 3.36 9.51
C ILE A 29 -3.17 2.57 8.34
N THR A 30 -4.49 2.57 8.13
CA THR A 30 -5.12 1.88 6.99
C THR A 30 -4.65 2.50 5.68
N THR A 31 -4.61 3.84 5.61
CA THR A 31 -4.09 4.55 4.44
C THR A 31 -2.61 4.27 4.22
N PHE A 32 -1.80 4.39 5.27
CA PHE A 32 -0.36 4.14 5.20
C PHE A 32 -0.03 2.71 4.77
N TYR A 33 -0.68 1.73 5.39
CA TYR A 33 -0.50 0.32 5.05
C TYR A 33 -0.97 -0.01 3.63
N ALA A 34 -2.09 0.57 3.18
CA ALA A 34 -2.53 0.39 1.80
C ALA A 34 -1.52 0.95 0.79
N PHE A 35 -0.87 2.07 1.10
CA PHE A 35 0.22 2.60 0.28
C PHE A 35 1.40 1.63 0.24
N CYS A 36 1.92 1.19 1.40
CA CYS A 36 3.01 0.21 1.46
C CYS A 36 2.67 -1.03 0.65
N ARG A 37 1.47 -1.58 0.81
CA ARG A 37 1.06 -2.79 0.09
C ARG A 37 1.12 -2.63 -1.43
N VAL A 38 0.72 -1.47 -1.96
CA VAL A 38 0.80 -1.21 -3.41
C VAL A 38 2.24 -1.08 -3.88
N ILE A 39 3.12 -0.47 -3.08
CA ILE A 39 4.54 -0.36 -3.40
C ILE A 39 5.20 -1.74 -3.37
N ASP A 40 4.93 -2.54 -2.34
CA ASP A 40 5.43 -3.91 -2.21
C ASP A 40 4.91 -4.79 -3.34
N ASP A 41 3.63 -4.68 -3.71
CA ASP A 41 3.07 -5.38 -4.86
C ASP A 41 3.83 -5.07 -6.16
N ILE A 42 4.32 -3.84 -6.36
CA ILE A 42 5.14 -3.51 -7.53
C ILE A 42 6.55 -4.09 -7.39
N ALA A 43 7.15 -4.01 -6.21
CA ALA A 43 8.53 -4.43 -5.98
C ALA A 43 8.69 -5.96 -6.04
N ASP A 44 7.73 -6.69 -5.49
CA ASP A 44 7.77 -8.14 -5.30
C ASP A 44 7.20 -8.91 -6.51
N ASP A 45 6.52 -8.24 -7.45
CA ASP A 45 5.96 -8.89 -8.64
C ASP A 45 7.07 -9.54 -9.49
N VAL A 46 7.02 -10.86 -9.64
CA VAL A 46 8.04 -11.63 -10.36
C VAL A 46 7.86 -11.58 -11.87
N ASP A 47 6.68 -11.17 -12.35
CA ASP A 47 6.35 -11.11 -13.77
C ASP A 47 6.72 -9.75 -14.39
N LEU A 48 6.98 -8.73 -13.56
CA LEU A 48 7.41 -7.41 -14.03
C LEU A 48 8.91 -7.35 -14.27
N SER A 49 9.30 -6.79 -15.42
CA SER A 49 10.68 -6.40 -15.68
C SER A 49 11.13 -5.29 -14.73
N VAL A 50 12.44 -5.17 -14.51
CA VAL A 50 13.02 -4.13 -13.65
C VAL A 50 12.64 -2.73 -14.12
N GLU A 51 12.63 -2.51 -15.44
CA GLU A 51 12.28 -1.23 -16.05
C GLU A 51 10.82 -0.86 -15.76
N GLU A 52 9.90 -1.82 -15.85
CA GLU A 52 8.49 -1.59 -15.56
C GLU A 52 8.25 -1.31 -14.07
N LYS A 53 8.97 -2.00 -13.17
CA LYS A 53 8.95 -1.68 -11.73
C LYS A 53 9.41 -0.24 -11.49
N GLN A 54 10.54 0.16 -12.07
CA GLN A 54 11.08 1.50 -11.94
C GLN A 54 10.13 2.58 -12.48
N ARG A 55 9.50 2.33 -13.63
CA ARG A 55 8.52 3.25 -14.23
C ARG A 55 7.32 3.45 -13.29
N ARG A 56 6.73 2.36 -12.78
CA ARG A 56 5.58 2.43 -11.86
C ARG A 56 5.93 3.12 -10.54
N LEU A 57 7.09 2.82 -9.95
CA LEU A 57 7.55 3.46 -8.71
C LEU A 57 7.87 4.95 -8.91
N THR A 58 8.35 5.34 -10.09
CA THR A 58 8.61 6.75 -10.43
C THR A 58 7.32 7.57 -10.46
N VAL A 59 6.23 7.01 -11.00
CA VAL A 59 4.90 7.65 -10.97
C VAL A 59 4.48 7.92 -9.53
N TRP A 60 4.59 6.92 -8.65
CA TRP A 60 4.28 7.07 -7.22
C TRP A 60 5.13 8.13 -6.53
N ARG A 61 6.43 8.19 -6.83
CA ARG A 61 7.33 9.21 -6.30
C ARG A 61 6.93 10.62 -6.75
N GLY A 62 6.46 10.78 -7.98
CA GLY A 62 5.92 12.04 -8.49
C GLY A 62 4.67 12.47 -7.72
N SER A 63 3.74 11.53 -7.47
CA SER A 63 2.49 11.82 -6.75
C SER A 63 2.67 12.25 -5.29
N LEU A 64 3.78 11.86 -4.64
CA LEU A 64 4.07 12.27 -3.25
C LEU A 64 4.73 13.65 -3.14
N ARG A 65 5.24 14.18 -4.25
CA ARG A 65 5.95 15.47 -4.30
C ARG A 65 5.11 16.61 -4.88
N ALA A 66 3.95 16.28 -5.46
CA ALA A 66 2.97 17.22 -5.97
C ALA A 66 2.05 17.70 -4.84
#